data_AF-A0A5E4HSU5-F1
#
_entry.id   AF-A0A5E4HSU5-F1
#
_cell.length_a   1.000
_cell.length_b   1.000
_cell.length_c   1.000
_cell.angle_alpha   90.00
_cell.angle_beta   90.00
_cell.angle_gamma   90.00
#
_symmetry.space_group_name_H-M   'P 1'
#
loop_
_entity.id
_entity.type
_entity.pdbx_description
1 polymer ?
#
loop_
_entity_poly.entity_id
_entity_poly.type
_entity_poly.pdbx_seq_one_letter_code
_entity_poly.pdbx_strand_id
1 'polypeptide(L)' 'MGNIRQGYVKSLTAQLLEKHSDAFSLDFNQNKENVTKYTDVESKIIRNRVAGYVVRQLRVKATRKR' A
#
# COMPACT_ATOMS: atom_id res chain seq x y z
N MET A 1 10.77 -6.68 20.55
CA MET A 1 10.61 -7.26 19.20
C MET A 1 10.01 -6.20 18.28
N GLY A 2 10.75 -5.71 17.28
CA GLY A 2 10.38 -4.52 16.50
C GLY A 2 9.36 -4.80 15.38
N ASN A 3 8.40 -3.90 15.19
CA ASN A 3 7.34 -4.03 14.19
C ASN A 3 7.80 -3.52 12.81
N ILE A 4 8.74 -4.25 12.20
CA ILE A 4 9.32 -3.91 10.90
C ILE A 4 8.51 -4.61 9.79
N ARG A 5 8.00 -3.81 8.84
CA ARG A 5 7.34 -4.35 7.64
C ARG A 5 8.36 -5.07 6.76
N GLN A 6 8.05 -6.30 6.37
CA GLN A 6 8.90 -7.11 5.48
C GLN A 6 9.15 -6.41 4.15
N GLY A 7 10.32 -6.68 3.55
CA GLY A 7 10.75 -6.06 2.28
C GLY A 7 9.75 -6.28 1.14
N TYR A 8 9.15 -7.47 1.08
CA TYR A 8 8.12 -7.81 0.09
C TYR A 8 6.95 -6.83 0.07
N VAL A 9 6.41 -6.48 1.26
CA VAL A 9 5.31 -5.51 1.39
C VAL A 9 5.71 -4.15 0.82
N LYS A 10 6.95 -3.73 1.06
CA LYS A 10 7.45 -2.43 0.58
C LYS A 10 7.61 -2.42 -0.95
N SER A 11 8.18 -3.49 -1.50
CA SER A 11 8.39 -3.63 -2.96
C SER A 11 7.06 -3.70 -3.70
N LEU A 12 6.11 -4.51 -3.24
CA LEU A 12 4.76 -4.56 -3.79
C LEU A 12 4.10 -3.18 -3.77
N THR A 13 4.07 -2.52 -2.61
CA THR A 13 3.46 -1.18 -2.52
C THR A 13 4.12 -0.18 -3.47
N ALA A 14 5.45 -0.22 -3.63
CA ALA A 14 6.14 0.64 -4.59
C ALA A 14 5.66 0.36 -6.03
N GLN A 15 5.65 -0.91 -6.45
CA GLN A 15 5.20 -1.30 -7.78
C GLN A 15 3.73 -0.95 -8.06
N LEU A 16 2.83 -1.18 -7.10
CA LEU A 16 1.42 -0.81 -7.23
C LEU A 16 1.27 0.71 -7.35
N LEU A 17 2.00 1.47 -6.54
CA LEU A 17 1.98 2.94 -6.61
C LEU A 17 2.60 3.46 -7.90
N GLU A 18 3.59 2.79 -8.49
CA GLU A 18 4.18 3.20 -9.77
C GLU A 18 3.23 2.93 -10.94
N LYS A 19 2.57 1.77 -10.96
CA LYS A 19 1.66 1.39 -12.06
C LYS A 19 0.27 2.03 -11.97
N HIS A 20 -0.24 2.20 -10.75
CA HIS A 20 -1.63 2.60 -10.50
C HIS A 20 -1.71 3.70 -9.44
N SER A 21 -0.86 4.74 -9.53
CA SER A 21 -0.83 5.84 -8.55
C SER A 21 -2.21 6.46 -8.30
N ASP A 22 -3.00 6.62 -9.36
CA ASP A 22 -4.28 7.32 -9.36
C ASP A 22 -5.41 6.51 -8.69
N ALA A 23 -5.30 5.18 -8.71
CA ALA A 23 -6.27 4.29 -8.10
C ALA A 23 -6.14 4.22 -6.57
N PHE A 24 -5.09 4.78 -5.97
CA PHE A 24 -4.87 4.74 -4.53
C PHE A 24 -5.19 6.08 -3.88
N SER A 25 -5.95 6.02 -2.78
CA SER A 25 -6.38 7.17 -2.01
C SER A 25 -5.94 7.07 -0.55
N LEU A 26 -6.31 8.06 0.27
CA LEU A 26 -6.08 8.01 1.73
C LEU A 26 -7.07 7.07 2.45
N ASP A 27 -8.09 6.55 1.75
CA ASP A 27 -9.04 5.59 2.30
C ASP A 27 -8.48 4.16 2.34
N PHE A 28 -8.59 3.51 3.50
CA PHE A 28 -8.07 2.16 3.70
C PHE A 28 -8.92 1.08 3.02
N ASN A 29 -10.25 1.22 3.01
CA ASN A 29 -11.14 0.19 2.46
C ASN A 29 -11.02 0.13 0.94
N GLN A 30 -11.06 1.28 0.27
CA GLN A 30 -10.85 1.37 -1.18
C GLN A 30 -9.49 0.78 -1.57
N ASN A 31 -8.44 1.12 -0.83
CA ASN A 31 -7.10 0.59 -1.10
C ASN A 31 -7.03 -0.93 -0.92
N LYS A 32 -7.75 -1.52 0.03
CA LYS A 32 -7.77 -2.97 0.24
C LYS A 32 -8.41 -3.70 -0.94
N GLU A 33 -9.50 -3.16 -1.48
CA GLU A 33 -10.16 -3.68 -2.68
C GLU A 33 -9.24 -3.56 -3.90
N ASN A 34 -8.63 -2.39 -4.09
CA ASN A 34 -7.70 -2.15 -5.20
C ASN A 34 -6.46 -3.05 -5.10
N VAL A 35 -5.89 -3.24 -3.91
CA VAL A 35 -4.79 -4.21 -3.71
C VAL A 35 -5.24 -5.61 -4.14
N THR A 36 -6.45 -6.04 -3.79
CA THR A 36 -6.96 -7.37 -4.19
C THR A 36 -7.18 -7.47 -5.71
N LYS A 37 -7.59 -6.38 -6.36
CA LYS A 37 -7.81 -6.35 -7.81
C LYS A 37 -6.50 -6.34 -8.61
N TYR A 38 -5.49 -5.62 -8.12
CA TYR A 38 -4.21 -5.43 -8.81
C TYR A 38 -3.13 -6.41 -8.37
N THR A 39 -3.41 -7.28 -7.40
CA THR A 39 -2.43 -8.21 -6.86
C THR A 39 -3.07 -9.53 -6.40
N ASP A 40 -2.36 -10.62 -6.62
CA ASP A 40 -2.80 -11.98 -6.26
C ASP A 40 -2.44 -12.34 -4.79
N VAL A 41 -2.59 -11.39 -3.87
CA VAL A 41 -2.25 -11.63 -2.46
C VAL A 41 -3.41 -12.36 -1.78
N GLU A 42 -3.22 -13.67 -1.62
CA GLU A 42 -4.15 -14.57 -0.93
C GLU A 42 -4.23 -14.25 0.57
N SER A 43 -3.11 -13.88 1.18
CA SER A 43 -3.03 -13.63 2.63
C SER A 43 -3.66 -12.30 3.05
N LYS A 44 -4.74 -12.37 3.85
CA LYS A 44 -5.41 -11.22 4.48
C LYS A 44 -4.45 -10.30 5.24
N ILE A 45 -3.49 -10.87 5.97
CA ILE A 45 -2.51 -10.10 6.77
C ILE A 45 -1.61 -9.26 5.86
N ILE A 46 -1.10 -9.85 4.78
CA ILE A 46 -0.22 -9.17 3.83
C ILE A 46 -1.00 -8.07 3.10
N ARG A 47 -2.23 -8.38 2.64
CA ARG A 47 -3.12 -7.40 2.00
C ARG A 47 -3.35 -6.17 2.88
N ASN A 48 -3.70 -6.37 4.15
CA ASN A 48 -3.91 -5.27 5.09
C ASN A 48 -2.63 -4.47 5.35
N ARG A 49 -1.46 -5.14 5.41
CA ARG A 49 -0.16 -4.48 5.56
C ARG A 49 0.20 -3.64 4.34
N VAL A 50 -0.06 -4.13 3.13
CA VAL A 50 0.15 -3.41 1.86
C VAL A 50 -0.77 -2.20 1.80
N ALA A 51 -2.08 -2.38 2.00
CA ALA A 51 -3.05 -1.28 1.99
C ALA A 51 -2.70 -0.19 3.02
N GLY A 52 -2.32 -0.57 4.24
CA GLY A 52 -1.87 0.37 5.26
C GLY A 52 -0.55 1.07 4.91
N TYR A 53 0.37 0.39 4.21
CA TYR A 53 1.64 0.99 3.77
C TYR A 53 1.45 1.96 2.59
N VAL A 54 0.49 1.68 1.70
CA VAL A 54 0.06 2.60 0.62
C VAL A 54 -0.39 3.94 1.22
N VAL A 55 -1.32 3.93 2.18
CA VAL A 55 -1.79 5.16 2.85
C VAL A 55 -0.64 5.93 3.48
N ARG A 56 0.30 5.23 4.15
CA ARG A 56 1.48 5.87 4.73
C ARG A 56 2.35 6.54 3.66
N GLN A 57 2.57 5.89 2.52
CA GLN A 57 3.35 6.46 1.43
C GLN A 57 2.68 7.69 0.82
N LEU A 58 1.37 7.66 0.63
CA LEU A 58 0.61 8.81 0.14
C LEU A 58 0.70 10.01 1.10
N ARG A 59 0.58 9.78 2.41
CA ARG A 59 0.75 10.85 3.42
C ARG A 59 2.15 11.44 3.38
N VAL A 60 3.19 10.61 3.30
CA VAL A 60 4.59 11.08 3.20
C VAL A 60 4.81 11.87 1.91
N LYS A 61 4.28 11.41 0.77
CA LYS A 61 4.34 12.15 -0.51
C LYS A 61 3.62 13.50 -0.41
N ALA A 62 2.45 13.56 0.23
CA ALA A 62 1.71 14.80 0.44
C ALA A 62 2.49 15.79 1.31
N THR A 63 3.15 15.32 2.38
CA THR A 63 4.00 16.15 3.23
C THR A 63 5.25 16.65 2.49
N ARG A 64 5.87 15.83 1.65
CA ARG A 64 7.10 16.18 0.91
C ARG A 64 6.86 17.15 -0.26
N LYS A 65 5.60 17.32 -0.69
CA LYS A 65 5.20 18.30 -1.72
C LYS A 65 4.94 19.69 -1.14
N ARG A 66 4.94 19.86 0.18
CA ARG A 66 4.94 21.15 0.89
C ARG A 66 6.37 21.59 1.18
#